data_AF-A0A7L9WIT5-F1
#
_entry.id   AF-A0A7L9WIT5-F1
#
_cell.length_a   1.000
_cell.length_b   1.000
_cell.length_c   1.000
_cell.angle_alpha   90.00
_cell.angle_beta   90.00
_cell.angle_gamma   90.00
#
_symmetry.space_group_name_H-M   'P 1'
#
loop_
_entity.id
_entity.type
_entity.pdbx_description
1 polymer ?
#
loop_
_entity_poly.entity_id
_entity_poly.type
_entity_poly.pdbx_seq_one_letter_code
_entity_poly.pdbx_strand_id
1 'polypeptide(L)'
;MLQTLPSLRLTGATILRDGALQQRSIAFSEGRITRGPLPEVDLTGYLILPGIIDLHGDAFERHISPRPSAPFALQTGLRATDRDAAANGITTAWLAQSWSWEGGTRGPDFALSLMQALSDYRARDALTDLRLQIRCETHTVETEARLVEAVRHFGIDYVVFNDHLDEAEHMLAARPEEFHFWAKRLGRTSETHRAALLTAQRQRREVPRYLCRLAEQFDALGVTYGSHDDPDGETRETFSMIGAKICEFPTARPAAALARAVGDPILMGAPNVVRGGSQAGNIAATELIRAGLCDALVSDYYYPALAQAAFQLADDGLLPLAAAWDMISSRPAHILRLHDRGRLDPGLRADMVVIDPSTRAIEATISGGRITHLAGEAAHRFTCVPHRAAMAAE
;
A
#
# COMPACT_ATOMS: atom_id res chain seq x y z
N MET A 1 -1.88 6.16 -28.10
CA MET A 1 -0.45 6.25 -28.48
C MET A 1 0.29 5.16 -27.74
N LEU A 2 1.06 4.33 -28.44
CA LEU A 2 2.01 3.42 -27.78
C LEU A 2 3.02 4.29 -27.04
N GLN A 3 2.95 4.34 -25.71
CA GLN A 3 4.00 4.97 -24.91
C GLN A 3 5.27 4.15 -25.08
N THR A 4 6.25 4.69 -25.77
CA THR A 4 7.58 4.09 -25.88
C THR A 4 8.26 4.13 -24.51
N LEU A 5 8.54 2.97 -23.93
CA LEU A 5 9.29 2.87 -22.69
C LEU A 5 10.76 3.20 -22.97
N PRO A 6 11.42 4.01 -22.12
CA PRO A 6 12.83 4.32 -22.28
C PRO A 6 13.70 3.06 -22.15
N SER A 7 14.82 3.06 -22.88
CA SER A 7 15.88 2.07 -22.74
C SER A 7 17.14 2.80 -22.29
N LEU A 8 17.50 2.63 -21.01
CA LEU A 8 18.55 3.43 -20.36
C LEU A 8 19.48 2.54 -19.55
N ARG A 9 20.72 2.99 -19.39
CA ARG A 9 21.68 2.46 -18.43
C ARG A 9 22.04 3.55 -17.43
N LEU A 10 21.75 3.30 -16.16
CA LEU A 10 22.08 4.18 -15.06
C LEU A 10 23.47 3.81 -14.52
N THR A 11 24.40 4.76 -14.51
CA THR A 11 25.81 4.56 -14.13
C THR A 11 26.18 5.45 -12.93
N GLY A 12 27.34 5.21 -12.31
CA GLY A 12 27.87 6.06 -11.22
C GLY A 12 27.19 5.96 -9.84
N ALA A 13 25.99 5.38 -9.76
CA ALA A 13 25.23 5.28 -8.52
C ALA A 13 25.66 4.10 -7.62
N THR A 14 25.32 4.21 -6.33
CA THR A 14 25.33 3.07 -5.40
C THR A 14 23.99 2.36 -5.46
N ILE A 15 23.98 1.06 -5.75
CA ILE A 15 22.75 0.30 -5.97
C ILE A 15 22.54 -0.69 -4.82
N LEU A 16 21.33 -0.74 -4.25
CA LEU A 16 20.95 -1.80 -3.30
C LEU A 16 20.57 -3.07 -4.07
N ARG A 17 21.41 -4.09 -3.98
CA ARG A 17 21.21 -5.39 -4.62
C ARG A 17 21.84 -6.51 -3.79
N ASP A 18 21.21 -7.67 -3.78
CA ASP A 18 21.66 -8.85 -3.00
C ASP A 18 21.86 -8.52 -1.51
N GLY A 19 20.99 -7.65 -0.96
CA GLY A 19 21.05 -7.23 0.44
C GLY A 19 22.20 -6.28 0.79
N ALA A 20 22.93 -5.74 -0.20
CA ALA A 20 24.06 -4.86 0.02
C ALA A 20 24.08 -3.66 -0.94
N LEU A 21 24.65 -2.54 -0.48
CA LEU A 21 24.94 -1.38 -1.32
C LEU A 21 26.21 -1.62 -2.14
N GLN A 22 26.13 -1.47 -3.45
CA GLN A 22 27.23 -1.78 -4.38
C GLN A 22 27.38 -0.70 -5.46
N GLN A 23 28.62 -0.32 -5.77
CA GLN A 23 28.93 0.59 -6.88
C GLN A 23 28.88 -0.17 -8.21
N ARG A 24 27.76 -0.06 -8.93
CA ARG A 24 27.45 -0.81 -10.16
C ARG A 24 26.58 0.04 -11.10
N SER A 25 26.47 -0.38 -12.35
CA SER A 25 25.45 0.16 -13.27
C SER A 25 24.23 -0.76 -13.33
N ILE A 26 23.05 -0.21 -13.57
CA ILE A 26 21.83 -0.96 -13.87
C ILE A 26 21.24 -0.49 -15.20
N ALA A 27 20.79 -1.43 -16.03
CA ALA A 27 20.17 -1.13 -17.32
C ALA A 27 18.73 -1.63 -17.32
N PHE A 28 17.86 -0.95 -18.05
CA PHE A 28 16.49 -1.40 -18.28
C PHE A 28 16.03 -1.04 -19.69
N SER A 29 15.20 -1.91 -20.26
CA SER A 29 14.60 -1.78 -21.59
C SER A 29 13.28 -2.54 -21.61
N GLU A 30 12.31 -2.08 -22.39
CA GLU A 30 11.00 -2.73 -22.53
C GLU A 30 10.33 -3.08 -21.19
N GLY A 31 10.51 -2.21 -20.20
CA GLY A 31 9.92 -2.36 -18.87
C GLY A 31 10.63 -3.33 -17.92
N ARG A 32 11.76 -3.91 -18.33
CA ARG A 32 12.50 -4.91 -17.54
C ARG A 32 13.95 -4.53 -17.33
N ILE A 33 14.51 -4.98 -16.22
CA ILE A 33 15.94 -4.87 -15.92
C ILE A 33 16.70 -5.79 -16.88
N THR A 34 17.69 -5.24 -17.56
CA THR A 34 18.47 -5.94 -18.59
C THR A 34 19.97 -5.70 -18.42
N ARG A 35 20.76 -6.18 -19.37
CA ARG A 35 22.20 -5.94 -19.47
C ARG A 35 22.52 -5.40 -20.86
N GLY A 36 23.72 -4.84 -21.00
CA GLY A 36 24.25 -4.40 -22.29
C GLY A 36 24.39 -2.89 -22.39
N PRO A 37 24.98 -2.42 -23.50
CA PRO A 37 25.12 -1.00 -23.75
C PRO A 37 23.76 -0.39 -24.11
N LEU A 38 23.35 0.62 -23.33
CA LEU A 38 22.19 1.47 -23.60
C LEU A 38 22.63 2.93 -23.39
N PRO A 39 21.86 3.93 -23.88
CA PRO A 39 22.11 5.32 -23.56
C PRO A 39 22.27 5.53 -22.05
N GLU A 40 23.36 6.19 -21.66
CA GLU A 40 23.75 6.28 -20.26
C GLU A 40 23.20 7.54 -19.59
N VAL A 41 22.74 7.39 -18.35
CA VAL A 41 22.46 8.49 -17.41
C VAL A 41 23.47 8.36 -16.28
N ASP A 42 24.35 9.34 -16.14
CA ASP A 42 25.31 9.37 -15.04
C ASP A 42 24.63 9.83 -13.75
N LEU A 43 24.42 8.88 -12.84
CA LEU A 43 23.87 9.12 -11.51
C LEU A 43 24.96 9.02 -10.44
N THR A 44 26.20 9.45 -10.76
CA THR A 44 27.27 9.58 -9.78
C THR A 44 26.81 10.35 -8.55
N GLY A 45 27.00 9.73 -7.39
CA GLY A 45 26.61 10.26 -6.08
C GLY A 45 25.21 9.85 -5.61
N TYR A 46 24.35 9.26 -6.45
CA TYR A 46 23.01 8.84 -6.06
C TYR A 46 22.96 7.43 -5.47
N LEU A 47 21.86 7.14 -4.77
CA LEU A 47 21.41 5.78 -4.47
C LEU A 47 20.37 5.32 -5.49
N ILE A 48 20.43 4.05 -5.89
CA ILE A 48 19.35 3.37 -6.62
C ILE A 48 18.86 2.20 -5.77
N LEU A 49 17.59 2.26 -5.37
CA LEU A 49 16.97 1.25 -4.51
C LEU A 49 15.78 0.59 -5.24
N PRO A 50 15.39 -0.66 -4.88
CA PRO A 50 14.16 -1.26 -5.37
C PRO A 50 12.95 -0.34 -5.17
N GLY A 51 12.03 -0.32 -6.15
CA GLY A 51 10.78 0.45 -6.07
C GLY A 51 9.98 0.13 -4.81
N ILE A 52 9.39 1.15 -4.18
CA ILE A 52 8.60 0.97 -2.97
C ILE A 52 7.27 0.29 -3.32
N ILE A 53 6.88 -0.69 -2.51
CA ILE A 53 5.64 -1.46 -2.66
C ILE A 53 4.82 -1.26 -1.39
N ASP A 54 3.73 -0.50 -1.52
CA ASP A 54 2.87 -0.14 -0.41
C ASP A 54 1.64 -1.06 -0.37
N LEU A 55 1.50 -1.84 0.71
CA LEU A 55 0.40 -2.79 0.85
C LEU A 55 -0.88 -2.17 1.38
N HIS A 56 -0.80 -0.96 1.96
CA HIS A 56 -1.97 -0.27 2.51
C HIS A 56 -1.73 1.24 2.53
N GLY A 57 -2.55 1.97 1.80
CA GLY A 57 -2.59 3.44 1.86
C GLY A 57 -4.02 3.97 1.90
N ASP A 58 -4.37 4.67 2.98
CA ASP A 58 -5.60 5.49 3.09
C ASP A 58 -5.36 6.92 2.56
N ALA A 59 -4.10 7.23 2.21
CA ALA A 59 -3.66 8.55 1.77
C ALA A 59 -4.43 9.11 0.56
N PHE A 60 -4.94 8.25 -0.31
CA PHE A 60 -5.71 8.65 -1.50
C PHE A 60 -7.05 9.33 -1.16
N GLU A 61 -7.61 9.08 0.03
CA GLU A 61 -8.89 9.68 0.44
C GLU A 61 -8.82 11.21 0.42
N ARG A 62 -7.67 11.81 0.76
CA ARG A 62 -7.47 13.27 0.72
C ARG A 62 -7.54 13.85 -0.68
N HIS A 63 -7.18 13.06 -1.69
CA HIS A 63 -7.18 13.48 -3.09
C HIS A 63 -8.57 13.38 -3.71
N ILE A 64 -9.39 12.43 -3.24
CA ILE A 64 -10.77 12.24 -3.69
C ILE A 64 -11.72 13.19 -2.95
N SER A 65 -11.59 13.27 -1.64
CA SER A 65 -12.49 13.99 -0.74
C SER A 65 -11.69 14.87 0.24
N PRO A 66 -10.93 15.88 -0.24
CA PRO A 66 -10.17 16.78 0.63
C PRO A 66 -11.07 17.52 1.63
N ARG A 67 -12.36 17.68 1.31
CA ARG A 67 -13.41 18.11 2.22
C ARG A 67 -14.65 17.22 2.02
N PRO A 68 -15.30 16.73 3.10
CA PRO A 68 -16.50 15.90 2.98
C PRO A 68 -17.64 16.56 2.17
N SER A 69 -17.74 17.89 2.19
CA SER A 69 -18.79 18.64 1.51
C SER A 69 -18.52 18.98 0.04
N ALA A 70 -17.34 18.63 -0.49
CA ALA A 70 -16.93 19.01 -1.84
C ALA A 70 -16.03 17.92 -2.46
N PRO A 71 -16.60 16.75 -2.82
CA PRO A 71 -15.84 15.67 -3.45
C PRO A 71 -15.43 16.07 -4.87
N PHE A 72 -14.24 15.62 -5.29
CA PHE A 72 -13.80 15.70 -6.68
C PHE A 72 -14.23 14.46 -7.45
N ALA A 73 -14.21 14.53 -8.79
CA ALA A 73 -14.36 13.35 -9.61
C ALA A 73 -13.27 12.32 -9.27
N LEU A 74 -13.65 11.05 -9.10
CA LEU A 74 -12.73 9.96 -8.72
C LEU A 74 -11.49 9.91 -9.62
N GLN A 75 -11.67 10.14 -10.93
CA GLN A 75 -10.57 10.19 -11.90
C GLN A 75 -9.52 11.27 -11.59
N THR A 76 -9.96 12.45 -11.13
CA THR A 76 -9.05 13.53 -10.72
C THR A 76 -8.27 13.13 -9.46
N GLY A 77 -8.97 12.56 -8.48
CA GLY A 77 -8.35 12.09 -7.24
C GLY A 77 -7.35 10.96 -7.46
N LEU A 78 -7.68 9.98 -8.30
CA LEU A 78 -6.79 8.89 -8.69
C LEU A 78 -5.52 9.40 -9.39
N ARG A 79 -5.67 10.36 -10.30
CA ARG A 79 -4.52 10.97 -10.99
C ARG A 79 -3.60 11.73 -10.03
N ALA A 80 -4.16 12.45 -9.05
CA ALA A 80 -3.36 13.11 -8.02
C ALA A 80 -2.67 12.08 -7.10
N THR A 81 -3.38 11.02 -6.72
CA THR A 81 -2.86 9.90 -5.92
C THR A 81 -1.67 9.23 -6.59
N ASP A 82 -1.78 8.92 -7.88
CA ASP A 82 -0.71 8.29 -8.68
C ASP A 82 0.57 9.14 -8.71
N ARG A 83 0.41 10.45 -8.92
CA ARG A 83 1.53 11.41 -8.92
C ARG A 83 2.18 11.55 -7.55
N ASP A 84 1.38 11.59 -6.49
CA ASP A 84 1.86 11.68 -5.11
C ASP A 84 2.60 10.40 -4.72
N ALA A 85 2.05 9.23 -5.05
CA ALA A 85 2.73 7.94 -4.85
C ALA A 85 4.07 7.89 -5.61
N ALA A 86 4.08 8.27 -6.89
CA ALA A 86 5.29 8.32 -7.71
C ALA A 86 6.35 9.28 -7.14
N ALA A 87 5.95 10.47 -6.67
CA ALA A 87 6.87 11.43 -6.06
C ALA A 87 7.52 10.90 -4.76
N ASN A 88 6.89 9.93 -4.12
CA ASN A 88 7.38 9.29 -2.89
C ASN A 88 8.01 7.91 -3.14
N GLY A 89 8.41 7.59 -4.37
CA GLY A 89 9.16 6.37 -4.71
C GLY A 89 8.31 5.10 -4.83
N ILE A 90 6.98 5.22 -4.71
CA ILE A 90 6.06 4.09 -4.77
C ILE A 90 5.86 3.69 -6.23
N THR A 91 6.15 2.44 -6.56
CA THR A 91 5.98 1.87 -7.90
C THR A 91 4.76 0.93 -7.97
N THR A 92 4.32 0.42 -6.83
CA THR A 92 3.12 -0.41 -6.66
C THR A 92 2.42 -0.04 -5.36
N ALA A 93 1.11 0.19 -5.39
CA ALA A 93 0.35 0.59 -4.21
C ALA A 93 -1.03 -0.06 -4.16
N TRP A 94 -1.45 -0.52 -2.98
CA TRP A 94 -2.83 -0.88 -2.69
C TRP A 94 -3.53 0.26 -1.95
N LEU A 95 -4.54 0.83 -2.60
CA LEU A 95 -5.41 1.85 -2.02
C LEU A 95 -6.44 1.15 -1.12
N ALA A 96 -6.45 1.48 0.16
CA ALA A 96 -7.28 0.81 1.15
C ALA A 96 -8.72 1.38 1.15
N GLN A 97 -9.65 0.70 0.49
CA GLN A 97 -11.05 1.12 0.41
C GLN A 97 -11.93 0.27 1.31
N SER A 98 -12.74 0.91 2.15
CA SER A 98 -13.69 0.21 3.00
C SER A 98 -14.87 -0.38 2.21
N TRP A 99 -15.32 -1.55 2.65
CA TRP A 99 -16.62 -2.15 2.39
C TRP A 99 -17.34 -2.31 3.73
N SER A 100 -18.07 -1.27 4.12
CA SER A 100 -18.51 -1.09 5.52
C SER A 100 -20.01 -0.79 5.65
N TRP A 101 -20.60 -1.27 6.75
CA TRP A 101 -21.96 -0.93 7.18
C TRP A 101 -22.10 0.57 7.54
N GLU A 102 -20.98 1.24 7.85
CA GLU A 102 -20.91 2.67 8.16
C GLU A 102 -21.41 3.56 7.00
N GLY A 103 -21.28 3.05 5.76
CA GLY A 103 -21.74 3.64 4.51
C GLY A 103 -21.06 4.96 4.12
N GLY A 104 -21.72 5.76 3.28
CA GLY A 104 -21.10 6.94 2.68
C GLY A 104 -19.90 6.54 1.82
N THR A 105 -18.77 7.25 1.96
CA THR A 105 -17.52 6.92 1.26
C THR A 105 -16.90 5.59 1.71
N ARG A 106 -17.38 4.98 2.80
CA ARG A 106 -16.91 3.68 3.30
C ARG A 106 -17.82 2.53 2.87
N GLY A 107 -18.96 2.82 2.21
CA GLY A 107 -19.96 1.84 1.86
C GLY A 107 -19.70 1.08 0.55
N PRO A 108 -20.41 -0.03 0.31
CA PRO A 108 -20.31 -0.84 -0.92
C PRO A 108 -20.50 -0.05 -2.22
N ASP A 109 -21.45 0.90 -2.26
CA ASP A 109 -21.75 1.68 -3.48
C ASP A 109 -20.58 2.58 -3.89
N PHE A 110 -19.91 3.19 -2.92
CA PHE A 110 -18.72 4.00 -3.17
C PHE A 110 -17.54 3.12 -3.57
N ALA A 111 -17.35 1.98 -2.89
CA ALA A 111 -16.30 1.02 -3.24
C ALA A 111 -16.41 0.55 -4.70
N LEU A 112 -17.62 0.18 -5.17
CA LEU A 112 -17.85 -0.19 -6.57
C LEU A 112 -17.55 0.96 -7.54
N SER A 113 -17.95 2.18 -7.18
CA SER A 113 -17.69 3.36 -8.00
C SER A 113 -16.18 3.64 -8.12
N LEU A 114 -15.43 3.46 -7.03
CA LEU A 114 -13.97 3.58 -7.01
C LEU A 114 -13.29 2.45 -7.79
N MET A 115 -13.74 1.20 -7.65
CA MET A 115 -13.23 0.06 -8.42
C MET A 115 -13.36 0.30 -9.93
N GLN A 116 -14.54 0.76 -10.37
CA GLN A 116 -14.77 1.10 -11.77
C GLN A 116 -13.86 2.24 -12.23
N ALA A 117 -13.79 3.33 -11.46
CA ALA A 117 -12.93 4.47 -11.81
C ALA A 117 -11.45 4.09 -11.88
N LEU A 118 -10.97 3.24 -10.96
CA LEU A 118 -9.60 2.74 -10.95
C LEU A 118 -9.33 1.83 -12.15
N SER A 119 -10.26 0.94 -12.50
CA SER A 119 -10.16 0.10 -13.70
C SER A 119 -9.99 0.94 -14.97
N ASP A 120 -10.84 1.96 -15.13
CA ASP A 120 -10.78 2.88 -16.26
C ASP A 120 -9.48 3.71 -16.28
N TYR A 121 -9.01 4.15 -15.10
CA TYR A 121 -7.76 4.90 -14.95
C TYR A 121 -6.54 4.05 -15.31
N ARG A 122 -6.46 2.82 -14.80
CA ARG A 122 -5.37 1.86 -15.08
C ARG A 122 -5.23 1.56 -16.56
N ALA A 123 -6.35 1.44 -17.27
CA ALA A 123 -6.36 1.12 -18.68
C ALA A 123 -5.81 2.25 -19.58
N ARG A 124 -5.77 3.49 -19.10
CA ARG A 124 -5.52 4.67 -19.95
C ARG A 124 -4.38 5.57 -19.47
N ASP A 125 -4.32 5.83 -18.17
CA ASP A 125 -3.63 6.99 -17.60
C ASP A 125 -2.60 6.63 -16.52
N ALA A 126 -2.75 5.50 -15.83
CA ALA A 126 -1.91 5.16 -14.69
C ALA A 126 -0.41 5.11 -15.04
N LEU A 127 0.40 5.70 -14.17
CA LEU A 127 1.85 5.74 -14.24
C LEU A 127 2.46 4.67 -13.34
N THR A 128 1.97 4.54 -12.11
CA THR A 128 2.34 3.50 -11.14
C THR A 128 1.36 2.31 -11.18
N ASP A 129 1.76 1.16 -10.64
CA ASP A 129 0.85 0.01 -10.49
C ASP A 129 -0.08 0.22 -9.28
N LEU A 130 -1.14 0.99 -9.49
CA LEU A 130 -2.18 1.22 -8.49
C LEU A 130 -3.19 0.07 -8.49
N ARG A 131 -3.48 -0.43 -7.29
CA ARG A 131 -4.40 -1.52 -6.97
C ARG A 131 -5.30 -1.13 -5.81
N LEU A 132 -6.28 -1.96 -5.50
CA LEU A 132 -7.24 -1.70 -4.44
C LEU A 132 -7.20 -2.85 -3.44
N GLN A 133 -7.05 -2.52 -2.16
CA GLN A 133 -7.32 -3.42 -1.05
C GLN A 133 -8.73 -3.14 -0.54
N ILE A 134 -9.50 -4.18 -0.23
CA ILE A 134 -10.80 -4.02 0.42
C ILE A 134 -10.68 -4.25 1.91
N ARG A 135 -11.02 -3.22 2.70
CA ARG A 135 -11.22 -3.32 4.15
C ARG A 135 -12.67 -3.68 4.43
N CYS A 136 -12.94 -4.96 4.58
CA CYS A 136 -14.29 -5.50 4.75
C CYS A 136 -14.69 -5.52 6.22
N GLU A 137 -15.74 -4.78 6.58
CA GLU A 137 -16.34 -4.92 7.91
C GLU A 137 -16.98 -6.30 8.08
N THR A 138 -16.67 -6.96 9.19
CA THR A 138 -17.19 -8.30 9.53
C THR A 138 -18.73 -8.35 9.58
N HIS A 139 -19.37 -7.23 9.91
CA HIS A 139 -20.82 -7.09 10.04
C HIS A 139 -21.51 -6.59 8.76
N THR A 140 -21.16 -7.17 7.61
CA THR A 140 -21.74 -6.84 6.29
C THR A 140 -22.33 -8.06 5.57
N VAL A 141 -22.86 -9.01 6.33
CA VAL A 141 -23.40 -10.32 5.91
C VAL A 141 -24.39 -10.19 4.75
N GLU A 142 -25.30 -9.22 4.82
CA GLU A 142 -26.33 -8.99 3.78
C GLU A 142 -25.74 -8.62 2.41
N THR A 143 -24.47 -8.22 2.35
CA THR A 143 -23.78 -7.79 1.13
C THR A 143 -22.77 -8.81 0.58
N GLU A 144 -22.71 -10.02 1.15
CA GLU A 144 -21.78 -11.10 0.77
C GLU A 144 -21.71 -11.31 -0.75
N ALA A 145 -22.85 -11.55 -1.39
CA ALA A 145 -22.91 -11.82 -2.83
C ALA A 145 -22.39 -10.64 -3.67
N ARG A 146 -22.68 -9.40 -3.24
CA ARG A 146 -22.17 -8.19 -3.91
C ARG A 146 -20.66 -8.07 -3.78
N LEU A 147 -20.10 -8.37 -2.60
CA LEU A 147 -18.66 -8.31 -2.37
C LEU A 147 -17.93 -9.34 -3.22
N VAL A 148 -18.38 -10.59 -3.22
CA VAL A 148 -17.76 -11.69 -3.98
C VAL A 148 -17.81 -11.40 -5.48
N GLU A 149 -18.93 -10.90 -6.00
CA GLU A 149 -19.03 -10.51 -7.41
C GLU A 149 -18.10 -9.33 -7.74
N ALA A 150 -18.02 -8.32 -6.87
CA ALA A 150 -17.11 -7.19 -7.06
C ALA A 150 -15.64 -7.63 -7.10
N VAL A 151 -15.23 -8.48 -6.15
CA VAL A 151 -13.88 -9.04 -6.07
C VAL A 151 -13.53 -9.78 -7.35
N ARG A 152 -14.44 -10.64 -7.84
CA ARG A 152 -14.28 -11.38 -9.10
C ARG A 152 -14.21 -10.46 -10.31
N HIS A 153 -15.16 -9.53 -10.43
CA HIS A 153 -15.30 -8.68 -11.61
C HIS A 153 -14.12 -7.72 -11.79
N PHE A 154 -13.68 -7.08 -10.70
CA PHE A 154 -12.60 -6.10 -10.72
C PHE A 154 -11.21 -6.70 -10.49
N GLY A 155 -11.13 -8.01 -10.22
CA GLY A 155 -9.86 -8.70 -9.97
C GLY A 155 -9.15 -8.21 -8.71
N ILE A 156 -9.92 -8.01 -7.62
CA ILE A 156 -9.36 -7.65 -6.31
C ILE A 156 -8.56 -8.83 -5.77
N ASP A 157 -7.31 -8.60 -5.40
CA ASP A 157 -6.36 -9.63 -4.97
C ASP A 157 -6.00 -9.54 -3.48
N TYR A 158 -6.46 -8.50 -2.78
CA TYR A 158 -6.17 -8.27 -1.36
C TYR A 158 -7.38 -7.75 -0.58
N VAL A 159 -7.78 -8.47 0.47
CA VAL A 159 -8.88 -8.11 1.39
C VAL A 159 -8.43 -8.22 2.84
N VAL A 160 -8.78 -7.25 3.69
CA VAL A 160 -8.57 -7.37 5.14
C VAL A 160 -9.89 -7.22 5.88
N PHE A 161 -10.13 -8.10 6.84
CA PHE A 161 -11.29 -8.02 7.72
C PHE A 161 -11.06 -6.98 8.82
N ASN A 162 -12.09 -6.22 9.13
CA ASN A 162 -12.05 -5.18 10.13
C ASN A 162 -13.37 -5.16 10.92
N ASP A 163 -13.35 -4.64 12.15
CA ASP A 163 -14.56 -4.53 12.96
C ASP A 163 -14.56 -3.24 13.79
N HIS A 164 -15.27 -2.22 13.30
CA HIS A 164 -15.47 -0.96 14.03
C HIS A 164 -16.72 -0.98 14.91
N LEU A 165 -17.42 -2.11 15.06
CA LEU A 165 -18.70 -2.15 15.75
C LEU A 165 -18.57 -1.73 17.23
N ASP A 166 -17.60 -2.32 17.94
CA ASP A 166 -17.39 -2.06 19.37
C ASP A 166 -16.91 -0.61 19.61
N GLU A 167 -16.09 -0.05 18.73
CA GLU A 167 -15.70 1.37 18.79
C GLU A 167 -16.91 2.29 18.62
N ALA A 168 -17.75 2.01 17.62
CA ALA A 168 -18.94 2.80 17.36
C ALA A 168 -19.96 2.73 18.52
N GLU A 169 -20.12 1.56 19.14
CA GLU A 169 -20.95 1.38 20.35
C GLU A 169 -20.43 2.20 21.52
N HIS A 170 -19.14 2.08 21.81
CA HIS A 170 -18.51 2.82 22.89
C HIS A 170 -18.59 4.34 22.64
N MET A 171 -18.35 4.78 21.42
CA MET A 171 -18.43 6.19 21.05
C MET A 171 -19.86 6.72 21.17
N LEU A 172 -20.87 5.97 20.73
CA LEU A 172 -22.27 6.37 20.89
C LEU A 172 -22.67 6.51 22.36
N ALA A 173 -22.19 5.61 23.22
CA ALA A 173 -22.53 5.60 24.64
C ALA A 173 -21.75 6.65 25.45
N ALA A 174 -20.45 6.81 25.19
CA ALA A 174 -19.55 7.61 26.03
C ALA A 174 -19.16 8.97 25.40
N ARG A 175 -19.21 9.09 24.07
CA ARG A 175 -18.70 10.25 23.31
C ARG A 175 -19.65 10.62 22.15
N PRO A 176 -20.93 10.93 22.42
CA PRO A 176 -21.96 11.11 21.38
C PRO A 176 -21.65 12.24 20.39
N GLU A 177 -20.90 13.26 20.79
CA GLU A 177 -20.41 14.32 19.90
C GLU A 177 -19.43 13.78 18.86
N GLU A 178 -18.50 12.91 19.27
CA GLU A 178 -17.57 12.26 18.34
C GLU A 178 -18.32 11.35 17.37
N PHE A 179 -19.32 10.60 17.87
CA PHE A 179 -20.19 9.79 17.01
C PHE A 179 -20.95 10.65 16.00
N HIS A 180 -21.43 11.83 16.40
CA HIS A 180 -22.05 12.79 15.49
C HIS A 180 -21.07 13.27 14.42
N PHE A 181 -19.83 13.60 14.80
CA PHE A 181 -18.80 14.00 13.84
C PHE A 181 -18.43 12.88 12.87
N TRP A 182 -18.36 11.63 13.34
CA TRP A 182 -18.15 10.46 12.48
C TRP A 182 -19.26 10.34 11.44
N ALA A 183 -20.52 10.34 11.89
CA ALA A 183 -21.67 10.28 10.98
C ALA A 183 -21.63 11.41 9.93
N LYS A 184 -21.33 12.64 10.36
CA LYS A 184 -21.23 13.80 9.47
C LYS A 184 -20.11 13.68 8.45
N ARG A 185 -18.94 13.13 8.81
CA ARG A 185 -17.83 12.87 7.87
C ARG A 185 -18.24 11.91 6.76
N LEU A 186 -19.14 10.97 7.05
CA LEU A 186 -19.70 10.02 6.08
C LEU A 186 -20.91 10.57 5.31
N GLY A 187 -21.24 11.85 5.49
CA GLY A 187 -22.41 12.48 4.87
C GLY A 187 -23.74 11.96 5.44
N ARG A 188 -23.74 11.43 6.66
CA ARG A 188 -24.91 10.86 7.35
C ARG A 188 -25.33 11.72 8.54
N THR A 189 -26.56 11.53 9.01
CA THR A 189 -27.03 12.06 10.29
C THR A 189 -26.70 11.05 11.39
N SER A 190 -26.62 11.50 12.65
CA SER A 190 -26.41 10.59 13.77
C SER A 190 -27.49 9.51 13.87
N GLU A 191 -28.74 9.86 13.52
CA GLU A 191 -29.86 8.92 13.52
C GLU A 191 -29.71 7.83 12.47
N THR A 192 -29.38 8.19 11.22
CA THR A 192 -29.20 7.20 10.16
C THR A 192 -27.97 6.33 10.40
N HIS A 193 -26.89 6.90 10.93
CA HIS A 193 -25.69 6.14 11.30
C HIS A 193 -25.94 5.20 12.49
N ARG A 194 -26.69 5.65 13.51
CA ARG A 194 -27.14 4.78 14.61
C ARG A 194 -28.03 3.63 14.11
N ALA A 195 -28.94 3.88 13.18
CA ALA A 195 -29.76 2.83 12.58
C ALA A 195 -28.91 1.79 11.82
N ALA A 196 -27.85 2.22 11.14
CA ALA A 196 -26.90 1.33 10.50
C ALA A 196 -26.13 0.48 11.53
N LEU A 197 -25.63 1.09 12.61
CA LEU A 197 -25.00 0.39 13.73
C LEU A 197 -25.91 -0.70 14.33
N LEU A 198 -27.16 -0.34 14.64
CA LEU A 198 -28.15 -1.30 15.17
C LEU A 198 -28.44 -2.44 14.18
N THR A 199 -28.30 -2.20 12.88
CA THR A 199 -28.49 -3.22 11.84
C THR A 199 -27.29 -4.15 11.74
N ALA A 200 -26.08 -3.61 11.81
CA ALA A 200 -24.84 -4.38 11.88
C ALA A 200 -24.83 -5.28 13.13
N GLN A 201 -25.21 -4.76 14.30
CA GLN A 201 -25.32 -5.53 15.55
C GLN A 201 -26.22 -6.77 15.44
N ARG A 202 -27.33 -6.68 14.69
CA ARG A 202 -28.26 -7.81 14.53
C ARG A 202 -27.61 -8.99 13.80
N GLN A 203 -26.55 -8.74 13.02
CA GLN A 203 -25.85 -9.75 12.23
C GLN A 203 -24.80 -10.53 13.05
N ARG A 204 -24.50 -10.14 14.30
CA ARG A 204 -23.38 -10.69 15.10
C ARG A 204 -23.36 -12.23 15.19
N ARG A 205 -24.53 -12.87 15.22
CA ARG A 205 -24.65 -14.36 15.26
C ARG A 205 -24.30 -15.03 13.94
N GLU A 206 -24.42 -14.33 12.82
CA GLU A 206 -24.16 -14.85 11.48
C GLU A 206 -22.72 -14.62 11.03
N VAL A 207 -22.02 -13.64 11.63
CA VAL A 207 -20.65 -13.24 11.28
C VAL A 207 -19.67 -14.41 11.20
N PRO A 208 -19.56 -15.33 12.20
CA PRO A 208 -18.59 -16.42 12.10
C PRO A 208 -18.79 -17.29 10.85
N ARG A 209 -20.04 -17.63 10.52
CA ARG A 209 -20.36 -18.43 9.33
C ARG A 209 -20.18 -17.63 8.04
N TYR A 210 -20.43 -16.33 8.07
CA TYR A 210 -20.20 -15.42 6.95
C TYR A 210 -18.70 -15.33 6.61
N LEU A 211 -17.84 -15.14 7.61
CA LEU A 211 -16.39 -15.07 7.41
C LEU A 211 -15.83 -16.38 6.84
N CYS A 212 -16.28 -17.54 7.33
CA CYS A 212 -15.87 -18.82 6.74
C CYS A 212 -16.28 -18.96 5.27
N ARG A 213 -17.49 -18.53 4.90
CA ARG A 213 -17.92 -18.56 3.49
C ARG A 213 -17.10 -17.61 2.62
N LEU A 214 -16.80 -16.40 3.12
CA LEU A 214 -15.93 -15.48 2.39
C LEU A 214 -14.52 -16.05 2.21
N ALA A 215 -13.93 -16.65 3.25
CA ALA A 215 -12.64 -17.31 3.16
C ALA A 215 -12.62 -18.39 2.06
N GLU A 216 -13.62 -19.26 2.02
CA GLU A 216 -13.76 -20.27 0.95
C GLU A 216 -13.83 -19.64 -0.46
N GLN A 217 -14.59 -18.55 -0.62
CA GLN A 217 -14.68 -17.84 -1.90
C GLN A 217 -13.37 -17.14 -2.27
N PHE A 218 -12.69 -16.52 -1.31
CA PHE A 218 -11.41 -15.85 -1.49
C PHE A 218 -10.31 -16.83 -1.85
N ASP A 219 -10.25 -17.99 -1.20
CA ASP A 219 -9.33 -19.08 -1.55
C ASP A 219 -9.56 -19.55 -2.99
N ALA A 220 -10.83 -19.75 -3.39
CA ALA A 220 -11.18 -20.16 -4.75
C ALA A 220 -10.83 -19.10 -5.81
N LEU A 221 -10.81 -17.82 -5.44
CA LEU A 221 -10.44 -16.70 -6.30
C LEU A 221 -8.94 -16.37 -6.26
N GLY A 222 -8.17 -17.01 -5.37
CA GLY A 222 -6.75 -16.71 -5.18
C GLY A 222 -6.48 -15.36 -4.50
N VAL A 223 -7.45 -14.83 -3.77
CA VAL A 223 -7.35 -13.58 -3.01
C VAL A 223 -6.48 -13.83 -1.79
N THR A 224 -5.53 -12.93 -1.52
CA THR A 224 -4.83 -12.91 -0.24
C THR A 224 -5.68 -12.13 0.76
N TYR A 225 -5.84 -12.62 1.98
CA TYR A 225 -6.63 -11.90 2.97
C TYR A 225 -6.06 -11.98 4.39
N GLY A 226 -6.48 -11.02 5.21
CA GLY A 226 -5.98 -10.82 6.58
C GLY A 226 -7.03 -10.20 7.50
N SER A 227 -6.58 -9.73 8.65
CA SER A 227 -7.37 -8.87 9.54
C SER A 227 -6.58 -7.64 9.95
N HIS A 228 -7.34 -6.63 10.38
CA HIS A 228 -6.87 -5.30 10.74
C HIS A 228 -7.18 -5.02 12.22
N ASP A 229 -6.24 -4.37 12.91
CA ASP A 229 -6.35 -3.94 14.32
C ASP A 229 -6.58 -5.06 15.35
N ASP A 230 -6.02 -6.25 15.14
CA ASP A 230 -6.15 -7.37 16.09
C ASP A 230 -5.74 -6.95 17.53
N PRO A 231 -6.65 -7.03 18.52
CA PRO A 231 -6.39 -6.54 19.89
C PRO A 231 -5.64 -7.53 20.76
N ASP A 232 -5.73 -8.83 20.45
CA ASP A 232 -5.18 -9.89 21.26
C ASP A 232 -4.87 -11.14 20.42
N GLY A 233 -4.25 -12.13 21.08
CA GLY A 233 -3.92 -13.41 20.46
C GLY A 233 -5.17 -14.21 20.07
N GLU A 234 -6.24 -14.19 20.86
CA GLU A 234 -7.44 -14.99 20.56
C GLU A 234 -8.14 -14.54 19.26
N THR A 235 -8.21 -13.22 19.06
CA THR A 235 -8.72 -12.62 17.82
C THR A 235 -7.86 -13.00 16.62
N ARG A 236 -6.53 -12.86 16.75
CA ARG A 236 -5.57 -13.25 15.71
C ARG A 236 -5.64 -14.75 15.40
N GLU A 237 -5.81 -15.61 16.41
CA GLU A 237 -5.96 -17.06 16.23
C GLU A 237 -7.18 -17.37 15.39
N THR A 238 -8.32 -16.75 15.72
CA THR A 238 -9.59 -16.93 15.01
C THR A 238 -9.46 -16.58 13.52
N PHE A 239 -8.86 -15.44 13.20
CA PHE A 239 -8.63 -15.03 11.81
C PHE A 239 -7.65 -15.96 11.09
N SER A 240 -6.57 -16.38 11.74
CA SER A 240 -5.61 -17.30 11.12
C SER A 240 -6.23 -18.68 10.85
N MET A 241 -7.11 -19.16 11.73
CA MET A 241 -7.82 -20.44 11.58
C MET A 241 -8.75 -20.46 10.37
N ILE A 242 -9.38 -19.33 10.03
CA ILE A 242 -10.23 -19.23 8.84
C ILE A 242 -9.44 -18.92 7.56
N GLY A 243 -8.11 -18.86 7.62
CA GLY A 243 -7.26 -18.63 6.44
C GLY A 243 -6.85 -17.18 6.19
N ALA A 244 -7.25 -16.23 7.04
CA ALA A 244 -6.85 -14.83 6.90
C ALA A 244 -5.42 -14.65 7.40
N LYS A 245 -4.41 -14.87 6.54
CA LYS A 245 -2.99 -15.01 6.92
C LYS A 245 -2.20 -13.71 7.12
N ILE A 246 -2.79 -12.55 6.90
CA ILE A 246 -2.12 -11.26 7.14
C ILE A 246 -2.62 -10.66 8.46
N CYS A 247 -1.68 -10.24 9.31
CA CYS A 247 -1.96 -9.48 10.54
C CYS A 247 -1.57 -8.01 10.33
N GLU A 248 -2.56 -7.18 10.03
CA GLU A 248 -2.38 -5.78 9.74
C GLU A 248 -2.64 -4.93 10.99
N PHE A 249 -1.71 -4.04 11.33
CA PHE A 249 -1.81 -3.12 12.47
C PHE A 249 -2.19 -3.77 13.81
N PRO A 250 -1.59 -4.89 14.26
CA PRO A 250 -1.91 -5.44 15.58
C PRO A 250 -1.76 -4.38 16.67
N THR A 251 -2.80 -4.19 17.48
CA THR A 251 -2.84 -3.08 18.44
C THR A 251 -2.12 -3.41 19.75
N ALA A 252 -1.83 -4.69 19.98
CA ALA A 252 -1.08 -5.19 21.13
C ALA A 252 -0.06 -6.27 20.77
N ARG A 253 0.99 -6.39 21.61
CA ARG A 253 2.06 -7.39 21.45
C ARG A 253 1.56 -8.83 21.36
N PRO A 254 0.56 -9.30 22.14
CA PRO A 254 0.09 -10.69 22.05
C PRO A 254 -0.43 -11.07 20.66
N ALA A 255 -1.14 -10.17 19.97
CA ALA A 255 -1.60 -10.40 18.60
C ALA A 255 -0.42 -10.58 17.63
N ALA A 256 0.54 -9.64 17.66
CA ALA A 256 1.75 -9.72 16.83
C ALA A 256 2.61 -10.96 17.15
N ALA A 257 2.72 -11.34 18.43
CA ALA A 257 3.46 -12.53 18.85
C ALA A 257 2.81 -13.82 18.33
N LEU A 258 1.48 -13.90 18.36
CA LEU A 258 0.78 -15.03 17.78
C LEU A 258 0.94 -15.07 16.27
N ALA A 259 0.76 -13.93 15.58
CA ALA A 259 0.96 -13.82 14.13
C ALA A 259 2.32 -14.40 13.72
N ARG A 260 3.38 -14.01 14.43
CA ARG A 260 4.73 -14.54 14.24
C ARG A 260 4.79 -16.06 14.45
N ALA A 261 4.16 -16.57 15.51
CA ALA A 261 4.18 -17.99 15.85
C ALA A 261 3.50 -18.87 14.79
N VAL A 262 2.44 -18.37 14.14
CA VAL A 262 1.70 -19.09 13.08
C VAL A 262 2.23 -18.80 11.67
N GLY A 263 3.22 -17.91 11.54
CA GLY A 263 3.83 -17.55 10.26
C GLY A 263 3.06 -16.52 9.43
N ASP A 264 2.09 -15.83 10.04
CA ASP A 264 1.31 -14.76 9.41
C ASP A 264 2.19 -13.49 9.29
N PRO A 265 2.30 -12.84 8.11
CA PRO A 265 3.02 -11.58 7.98
C PRO A 265 2.38 -10.46 8.82
N ILE A 266 3.24 -9.65 9.45
CA ILE A 266 2.82 -8.54 10.32
C ILE A 266 3.14 -7.20 9.66
N LEU A 267 2.15 -6.34 9.51
CA LEU A 267 2.27 -5.04 8.86
C LEU A 267 2.02 -3.93 9.86
N MET A 268 2.84 -2.87 9.80
CA MET A 268 2.68 -1.68 10.63
C MET A 268 2.78 -0.41 9.80
N GLY A 269 2.12 0.66 10.27
CA GLY A 269 2.20 1.97 9.63
C GLY A 269 3.59 2.60 9.77
N ALA A 270 4.22 2.94 8.65
CA ALA A 270 5.44 3.72 8.61
C ALA A 270 5.33 5.07 9.37
N PRO A 271 4.19 5.79 9.37
CA PRO A 271 4.05 7.02 10.16
C PRO A 271 4.27 6.82 11.67
N ASN A 272 3.99 5.63 12.21
CA ASN A 272 4.21 5.30 13.61
C ASN A 272 5.72 5.30 13.95
N VAL A 273 6.55 4.82 13.03
CA VAL A 273 8.02 4.89 13.14
C VAL A 273 8.49 6.34 13.12
N VAL A 274 8.07 7.10 12.10
CA VAL A 274 8.51 8.50 11.90
C VAL A 274 8.13 9.41 13.06
N ARG A 275 6.97 9.17 13.69
CA ARG A 275 6.47 9.97 14.81
C ARG A 275 6.94 9.51 16.18
N GLY A 276 7.54 8.32 16.28
CA GLY A 276 7.94 7.71 17.55
C GLY A 276 6.78 7.17 18.40
N GLY A 277 5.64 6.81 17.79
CA GLY A 277 4.50 6.22 18.52
C GLY A 277 3.17 6.22 17.75
N SER A 278 2.17 5.52 18.31
CA SER A 278 0.80 5.43 17.77
C SER A 278 -0.05 6.64 18.13
N GLN A 279 -0.93 7.07 17.22
CA GLN A 279 -1.94 8.10 17.50
C GLN A 279 -2.99 7.65 18.53
N ALA A 280 -3.31 6.35 18.54
CA ALA A 280 -4.39 5.78 19.33
C ALA A 280 -3.90 5.21 20.68
N GLY A 281 -2.61 5.33 21.01
CA GLY A 281 -2.03 4.71 22.21
C GLY A 281 -1.77 3.21 22.08
N ASN A 282 -1.98 2.63 20.89
CA ASN A 282 -1.62 1.24 20.57
C ASN A 282 -0.10 1.04 20.58
N ILE A 283 0.34 -0.23 20.56
CA ILE A 283 1.76 -0.59 20.53
C ILE A 283 2.53 0.14 19.43
N ALA A 284 3.76 0.58 19.74
CA ALA A 284 4.59 1.28 18.77
C ALA A 284 5.20 0.30 17.75
N ALA A 285 5.25 0.71 16.49
CA ALA A 285 5.85 -0.06 15.40
C ALA A 285 7.33 -0.34 15.67
N THR A 286 8.06 0.61 16.24
CA THR A 286 9.48 0.45 16.59
C THR A 286 9.71 -0.62 17.65
N GLU A 287 8.78 -0.81 18.59
CA GLU A 287 8.84 -1.89 19.59
C GLU A 287 8.66 -3.25 18.93
N LEU A 288 7.69 -3.38 18.03
CA LEU A 288 7.48 -4.62 17.27
C LEU A 288 8.66 -4.93 16.35
N ILE A 289 9.22 -3.94 15.65
CA ILE A 289 10.41 -4.10 14.80
C ILE A 289 11.58 -4.61 15.64
N ARG A 290 11.86 -3.98 16.79
CA ARG A 290 12.95 -4.41 17.69
C ARG A 290 12.76 -5.84 18.20
N ALA A 291 11.51 -6.25 18.39
CA ALA A 291 11.17 -7.61 18.81
C ALA A 291 11.15 -8.63 17.65
N GLY A 292 11.41 -8.22 16.40
CA GLY A 292 11.28 -9.09 15.24
C GLY A 292 9.83 -9.48 14.94
N LEU A 293 8.87 -8.66 15.33
CA LEU A 293 7.41 -8.85 15.20
C LEU A 293 6.80 -7.87 14.18
N CYS A 294 7.56 -7.45 13.18
CA CYS A 294 7.07 -6.64 12.06
C CYS A 294 7.81 -7.05 10.79
N ASP A 295 7.05 -7.30 9.72
CA ASP A 295 7.56 -7.82 8.46
C ASP A 295 7.57 -6.78 7.35
N ALA A 296 6.56 -5.92 7.31
CA ALA A 296 6.46 -4.86 6.31
C ALA A 296 5.96 -3.56 6.94
N LEU A 297 6.34 -2.45 6.32
CA LEU A 297 5.80 -1.14 6.61
C LEU A 297 4.90 -0.67 5.48
N VAL A 298 3.80 -0.01 5.84
CA VAL A 298 2.81 0.54 4.90
C VAL A 298 2.65 2.04 5.09
N SER A 299 2.20 2.77 4.07
CA SER A 299 2.11 4.23 4.15
C SER A 299 1.01 4.71 5.09
N ASP A 300 -0.04 3.90 5.27
CA ASP A 300 -1.22 4.28 6.05
C ASP A 300 -1.77 5.61 5.49
N TYR A 301 -1.87 6.64 6.31
CA TYR A 301 -2.32 7.96 5.89
C TYR A 301 -1.18 8.85 5.36
N TYR A 302 0.05 8.39 5.08
CA TYR A 302 1.12 9.31 4.63
C TYR A 302 2.24 8.65 3.80
N TYR A 303 2.16 8.74 2.46
CA TYR A 303 3.16 8.17 1.52
C TYR A 303 4.64 8.49 1.82
N PRO A 304 5.01 9.74 2.16
CA PRO A 304 6.42 10.05 2.46
C PRO A 304 6.99 9.24 3.64
N ALA A 305 6.12 8.73 4.54
CA ALA A 305 6.56 8.01 5.72
C ALA A 305 7.33 6.72 5.40
N LEU A 306 7.09 6.07 4.25
CA LEU A 306 7.75 4.79 3.91
C LEU A 306 9.27 4.95 3.82
N ALA A 307 9.73 5.83 2.93
CA ALA A 307 11.17 6.10 2.78
C ALA A 307 11.74 6.73 4.06
N GLN A 308 11.01 7.66 4.70
CA GLN A 308 11.43 8.29 5.95
C GLN A 308 11.65 7.25 7.06
N ALA A 309 10.74 6.29 7.24
CA ALA A 309 10.85 5.23 8.23
C ALA A 309 12.06 4.32 7.95
N ALA A 310 12.28 3.93 6.70
CA ALA A 310 13.43 3.09 6.35
C ALA A 310 14.77 3.76 6.67
N PHE A 311 14.90 5.06 6.36
CA PHE A 311 16.09 5.83 6.72
C PHE A 311 16.21 6.07 8.23
N GLN A 312 15.11 6.39 8.91
CA GLN A 312 15.10 6.61 10.37
C GLN A 312 15.54 5.33 11.12
N LEU A 313 15.03 4.16 10.73
CA LEU A 313 15.44 2.87 11.30
C LEU A 313 16.94 2.59 11.11
N ALA A 314 17.50 3.04 9.99
CA ALA A 314 18.94 2.92 9.71
C ALA A 314 19.78 3.88 10.55
N ASP A 315 19.36 5.14 10.67
CA ASP A 315 20.07 6.15 11.46
C ASP A 315 20.07 5.82 12.95
N ASP A 316 18.95 5.33 13.46
CA ASP A 316 18.81 4.93 14.86
C ASP A 316 19.55 3.61 15.16
N GLY A 317 20.11 2.96 14.14
CA GLY A 317 20.82 1.69 14.27
C GLY A 317 19.91 0.50 14.63
N LEU A 318 18.59 0.62 14.44
CA LEU A 318 17.66 -0.48 14.67
C LEU A 318 17.80 -1.57 13.61
N LEU A 319 17.99 -1.17 12.35
CA LEU A 319 18.19 -2.06 11.21
C LEU A 319 19.19 -1.47 10.23
N PRO A 320 20.07 -2.25 9.57
CA PRO A 320 20.81 -1.75 8.41
C PRO A 320 19.86 -1.27 7.32
N LEU A 321 20.24 -0.24 6.54
CA LEU A 321 19.38 0.33 5.48
C LEU A 321 18.83 -0.73 4.52
N ALA A 322 19.63 -1.74 4.15
CA ALA A 322 19.18 -2.84 3.29
C ALA A 322 17.99 -3.61 3.89
N ALA A 323 18.03 -3.91 5.19
CA ALA A 323 16.95 -4.61 5.90
C ALA A 323 15.73 -3.71 6.13
N ALA A 324 15.95 -2.43 6.43
CA ALA A 324 14.87 -1.45 6.56
C ALA A 324 14.15 -1.21 5.22
N TRP A 325 14.88 -1.16 4.11
CA TRP A 325 14.31 -1.02 2.77
C TRP A 325 13.58 -2.29 2.31
N ASP A 326 14.05 -3.47 2.73
CA ASP A 326 13.39 -4.74 2.45
C ASP A 326 11.94 -4.75 2.96
N MET A 327 11.67 -4.14 4.12
CA MET A 327 10.33 -4.01 4.71
C MET A 327 9.35 -3.17 3.87
N ILE A 328 9.84 -2.34 2.94
CA ILE A 328 9.02 -1.48 2.07
C ILE A 328 9.15 -1.84 0.58
N SER A 329 9.81 -2.95 0.25
CA SER A 329 9.96 -3.41 -1.12
C SER A 329 9.89 -4.93 -1.25
N SER A 330 10.99 -5.68 -1.09
CA SER A 330 10.98 -7.13 -1.35
C SER A 330 10.09 -7.93 -0.39
N ARG A 331 9.93 -7.53 0.88
CA ARG A 331 9.00 -8.21 1.80
C ARG A 331 7.54 -8.00 1.40
N PRO A 332 7.06 -6.77 1.14
CA PRO A 332 5.76 -6.55 0.50
C PRO A 332 5.53 -7.37 -0.77
N ALA A 333 6.52 -7.42 -1.67
CA ALA A 333 6.44 -8.24 -2.88
C ALA A 333 6.25 -9.73 -2.56
N HIS A 334 6.97 -10.26 -1.56
CA HIS A 334 6.83 -11.64 -1.14
C HIS A 334 5.47 -11.93 -0.51
N ILE A 335 4.98 -11.04 0.37
CA ILE A 335 3.69 -11.18 1.06
C ILE A 335 2.53 -11.34 0.05
N LEU A 336 2.50 -10.49 -0.99
CA LEU A 336 1.50 -10.56 -2.05
C LEU A 336 1.96 -11.33 -3.30
N ARG A 337 3.00 -12.16 -3.17
CA ARG A 337 3.47 -13.10 -4.21
C ARG A 337 3.78 -12.45 -5.57
N LEU A 338 4.29 -11.22 -5.54
CA LEU A 338 4.75 -10.46 -6.70
C LEU A 338 6.20 -10.86 -7.05
N HIS A 339 6.35 -11.97 -7.78
CA HIS A 339 7.66 -12.52 -8.11
C HIS A 339 8.48 -11.68 -9.12
N ASP A 340 7.85 -10.71 -9.79
CA ASP A 340 8.44 -9.92 -10.86
C ASP A 340 9.08 -8.61 -10.38
N ARG A 341 9.03 -8.27 -9.08
CA ARG A 341 9.48 -6.96 -8.55
C ARG A 341 10.00 -7.05 -7.10
N GLY A 342 10.26 -5.89 -6.50
CA GLY A 342 10.80 -5.78 -5.14
C GLY A 342 12.32 -5.96 -5.04
N ARG A 343 12.99 -6.26 -6.16
CA ARG A 343 14.44 -6.44 -6.27
C ARG A 343 14.95 -5.92 -7.60
N LEU A 344 16.26 -5.67 -7.68
CA LEU A 344 16.92 -5.13 -8.86
C LEU A 344 17.71 -6.18 -9.67
N ASP A 345 17.07 -7.33 -9.95
CA ASP A 345 17.68 -8.43 -10.69
C ASP A 345 17.32 -8.45 -12.19
N PRO A 346 18.23 -8.89 -13.08
CA PRO A 346 17.93 -9.04 -14.50
C PRO A 346 16.67 -9.87 -14.76
N GLY A 347 15.83 -9.42 -15.68
CA GLY A 347 14.56 -10.04 -16.06
C GLY A 347 13.35 -9.55 -15.25
N LEU A 348 13.57 -9.02 -14.05
CA LEU A 348 12.50 -8.43 -13.24
C LEU A 348 11.96 -7.13 -13.86
N ARG A 349 10.75 -6.76 -13.46
CA ARG A 349 10.12 -5.47 -13.76
C ARG A 349 11.06 -4.35 -13.30
N ALA A 350 11.28 -3.35 -14.14
CA ALA A 350 12.14 -2.22 -13.83
C ALA A 350 11.42 -1.24 -12.90
N ASP A 351 11.41 -1.59 -11.61
CA ASP A 351 10.86 -0.81 -10.51
C ASP A 351 12.00 -0.31 -9.61
N MET A 352 12.28 0.99 -9.64
CA MET A 352 13.40 1.57 -8.89
C MET A 352 13.15 3.02 -8.49
N VAL A 353 13.84 3.42 -7.41
CA VAL A 353 13.86 4.79 -6.91
C VAL A 353 15.29 5.32 -6.93
N VAL A 354 15.46 6.56 -7.38
CA VAL A 354 16.74 7.29 -7.36
C VAL A 354 16.67 8.34 -6.27
N ILE A 355 17.62 8.30 -5.33
CA ILE A 355 17.61 9.12 -4.13
C ILE A 355 18.93 9.87 -4.00
N ASP A 356 18.86 11.18 -3.78
CA ASP A 356 20.02 11.96 -3.35
C ASP A 356 20.33 11.61 -1.89
N PRO A 357 21.47 10.98 -1.58
CA PRO A 357 21.78 10.56 -0.22
C PRO A 357 21.97 11.73 0.76
N SER A 358 22.27 12.93 0.28
CA SER A 358 22.50 14.10 1.14
C SER A 358 21.21 14.72 1.66
N THR A 359 20.21 14.83 0.80
CA THR A 359 18.88 15.39 1.13
C THR A 359 17.85 14.33 1.46
N ARG A 360 18.10 13.07 1.06
CA ARG A 360 17.16 11.94 1.02
C ARG A 360 15.94 12.21 0.15
N ALA A 361 16.02 13.19 -0.73
CA ALA A 361 14.97 13.47 -1.70
C ALA A 361 14.92 12.34 -2.73
N ILE A 362 13.70 11.89 -3.03
CA ILE A 362 13.44 11.01 -4.16
C ILE A 362 13.41 11.89 -5.40
N GLU A 363 14.38 11.72 -6.28
CA GLU A 363 14.53 12.55 -7.48
C GLU A 363 14.14 11.82 -8.75
N ALA A 364 14.02 10.49 -8.72
CA ALA A 364 13.36 9.75 -9.79
C ALA A 364 12.64 8.51 -9.27
N THR A 365 11.51 8.20 -9.89
CA THR A 365 10.77 6.95 -9.69
C THR A 365 10.51 6.32 -11.05
N ILE A 366 10.84 5.05 -11.16
CA ILE A 366 10.64 4.26 -12.38
C ILE A 366 9.76 3.07 -12.00
N SER A 367 8.63 2.92 -12.69
CA SER A 367 7.63 1.88 -12.48
C SER A 367 7.41 1.12 -13.79
N GLY A 368 7.78 -0.16 -13.84
CA GLY A 368 7.74 -0.97 -15.05
C GLY A 368 8.52 -0.37 -16.21
N GLY A 369 9.68 0.22 -15.91
CA GLY A 369 10.55 0.93 -16.86
C GLY A 369 10.01 2.27 -17.36
N ARG A 370 8.83 2.69 -16.90
CA ARG A 370 8.32 4.04 -17.15
C ARG A 370 8.86 4.97 -16.08
N ILE A 371 9.43 6.11 -16.49
CA ILE A 371 9.78 7.18 -15.56
C ILE A 371 8.47 7.88 -15.15
N THR A 372 8.07 7.72 -13.88
CA THR A 372 6.80 8.27 -13.34
C THR A 372 7.00 9.56 -12.57
N HIS A 373 8.22 9.81 -12.08
CA HIS A 373 8.61 11.02 -11.40
C HIS A 373 10.06 11.38 -11.77
N LEU A 374 10.33 12.67 -11.96
CA LEU A 374 11.67 13.28 -12.04
C LEU A 374 11.63 14.63 -11.32
N ALA A 375 12.66 14.89 -10.53
CA ALA A 375 12.89 16.16 -9.85
C ALA A 375 14.40 16.41 -9.69
N GLY A 376 14.74 17.59 -9.17
CA GLY A 376 16.10 17.94 -8.78
C GLY A 376 17.14 17.85 -9.89
N GLU A 377 18.36 17.50 -9.50
CA GLU A 377 19.49 17.38 -10.43
C GLU A 377 19.39 16.10 -11.26
N ALA A 378 18.79 15.02 -10.73
CA ALA A 378 18.54 13.81 -11.51
C ALA A 378 17.73 14.13 -12.78
N ALA A 379 16.69 14.97 -12.68
CA ALA A 379 15.90 15.39 -13.85
C ALA A 379 16.78 15.97 -14.97
N HIS A 380 17.71 16.88 -14.63
CA HIS A 380 18.65 17.45 -15.61
C HIS A 380 19.49 16.35 -16.27
N ARG A 381 20.05 15.42 -15.48
CA ARG A 381 20.87 14.32 -16.01
C ARG A 381 20.10 13.37 -16.92
N PHE A 382 18.84 13.07 -16.60
CA PHE A 382 17.95 12.29 -17.46
C PHE A 382 17.65 13.00 -18.80
N THR A 383 17.60 14.34 -18.83
CA THR A 383 17.39 15.09 -20.08
C THR A 383 18.64 15.25 -20.95
N CYS A 384 19.84 15.12 -20.37
CA CYS A 384 21.11 15.25 -21.10
C CYS A 384 21.55 13.97 -21.83
N VAL A 385 20.75 12.90 -21.79
CA VAL A 385 21.07 11.63 -22.46
C VAL A 385 21.17 11.85 -23.97
N PRO A 386 22.32 11.57 -24.61
CA PRO A 386 22.46 11.73 -26.04
C PRO A 386 21.48 10.79 -26.75
N HIS A 387 20.50 11.36 -27.47
CA HIS A 387 19.69 10.60 -28.41
C HIS A 387 20.61 10.06 -29.50
N ARG A 388 20.96 8.77 -29.44
CA ARG A 388 21.45 8.08 -30.64
C ARG A 388 20.30 8.11 -31.64
N ALA A 389 20.37 9.03 -32.60
CA ALA A 389 19.56 8.96 -33.80
C ALA A 389 19.65 7.53 -34.33
N ALA A 390 18.50 6.93 -34.62
CA ALA A 390 18.45 5.69 -35.38
C ALA A 390 19.12 5.96 -36.73
N MET A 391 20.43 5.75 -36.80
CA MET A 391 21.14 5.54 -38.04
C MET A 391 20.64 4.18 -38.54
N ALA A 392 19.55 4.22 -39.29
CA ALA A 392 19.26 3.21 -40.28
C ALA A 392 20.48 3.17 -41.20
N ALA A 393 21.29 2.11 -41.06
CA ALA A 393 22.21 1.71 -42.11
C ALA A 393 21.43 0.80 -43.06
N GLU A 394 21.59 1.11 -44.34
CA GLU A 394 20.93 0.57 -45.55
C GLU A 394 20.91 -0.95 -45.67
#